data_AF-A0AAD2CN32-F1
#
_entry.id   AF-A0AAD2CN32-F1
#
_cell.length_a   1.000
_cell.length_b   1.000
_cell.length_c   1.000
_cell.angle_alpha   90.00
_cell.angle_beta   90.00
_cell.angle_gamma   90.00
#
_symmetry.space_group_name_H-M   'P 1'
#
loop_
_entity.id
_entity.type
_entity.pdbx_description
1 polymer ?
#
loop_
_entity_poly.entity_id
_entity_poly.type
_entity_poly.pdbx_seq_one_letter_code
_entity_poly.pdbx_strand_id
1 'polypeptide(L)'
;MTSVATVYYEASATSLASQIDSDIPVATVVPYDHDHDNTNDDDDDESSSSSSSLSSSLSSSSTSDKDLQERLQSVLHQRRDIINFKQYAVSEEHVERMQELAQTLPEIFANPTKTQRTQWFRHPNYETNNQMPNLHVHYRLELQGVLLYLQKAFHQLEQQQQQQHDDENPAHASSLKSAYFQFKGSMEGLHRHIAVEEWKLFPVFQLRHPQIDLKFLYEDHADLHQIESKLLQALLYLYETSSALGSGGIVHDLKEQVVGTIQLALDFDQQLMTHLGEEEEIVVPLSLTLEGRLKY
;
A
#
# COMPACT_ATOMS: atom_id res chain seq x y z
N MET A 1 -5.14 8.26 40.06
CA MET A 1 -4.97 7.21 39.06
C MET A 1 -6.24 7.16 38.23
N THR A 2 -6.28 7.98 37.19
CA THR A 2 -7.45 8.20 36.33
C THR A 2 -7.35 7.26 35.14
N SER A 3 -8.36 6.42 34.98
CA SER A 3 -8.50 5.42 33.92
C SER A 3 -8.67 6.10 32.56
N VAL A 4 -7.78 5.81 31.60
CA VAL A 4 -7.93 6.22 30.20
C VAL A 4 -8.99 5.30 29.59
N ALA A 5 -10.13 5.89 29.21
CA ALA A 5 -11.21 5.16 28.57
C ALA A 5 -10.92 5.03 27.06
N THR A 6 -10.68 3.81 26.61
CA THR A 6 -10.65 3.45 25.19
C THR A 6 -12.06 3.61 24.63
N VAL A 7 -12.29 4.66 23.83
CA VAL A 7 -13.57 4.89 23.15
C VAL A 7 -13.56 4.09 21.85
N TYR A 8 -14.36 3.02 21.81
CA TYR A 8 -14.62 2.26 20.58
C TYR A 8 -15.59 3.05 19.69
N TYR A 9 -15.18 3.34 18.45
CA TYR A 9 -16.05 3.89 17.40
C TYR A 9 -16.72 2.77 16.61
N GLU A 10 -17.98 2.45 16.92
CA GLU A 10 -18.84 1.66 16.04
C GLU A 10 -19.55 2.58 15.03
N ALA A 11 -19.07 2.62 13.78
CA ALA A 11 -19.82 3.20 12.67
C ALA A 11 -20.83 2.15 12.14
N SER A 12 -22.12 2.41 12.39
CA SER A 12 -23.23 1.70 11.75
C SER A 12 -23.39 2.17 10.30
N ALA A 13 -23.10 1.29 9.35
CA ALA A 13 -23.37 1.50 7.94
C ALA A 13 -24.77 0.98 7.60
N THR A 14 -25.73 1.89 7.43
CA THR A 14 -27.03 1.59 6.81
C THR A 14 -27.14 2.27 5.45
N SER A 15 -27.17 1.43 4.42
CA SER A 15 -27.95 1.51 3.17
C SER A 15 -28.03 2.86 2.45
N LEU A 16 -27.22 3.00 1.40
CA LEU A 16 -27.52 3.83 0.23
C LEU A 16 -26.89 3.20 -1.02
N ALA A 17 -27.51 2.12 -1.49
CA ALA A 17 -27.27 1.55 -2.81
C ALA A 17 -28.54 1.73 -3.63
N SER A 18 -28.65 2.86 -4.32
CA SER A 18 -29.48 3.00 -5.52
C SER A 18 -29.10 4.26 -6.28
N GLN A 19 -28.78 4.08 -7.56
CA GLN A 19 -28.67 5.09 -8.62
C GLN A 19 -27.38 5.91 -8.67
N ILE A 20 -26.38 5.40 -9.42
CA ILE A 20 -25.64 6.27 -10.36
C ILE A 20 -25.57 5.55 -11.70
N ASP A 21 -26.07 6.28 -12.68
CA ASP A 21 -26.24 5.97 -14.09
C ASP A 21 -24.90 6.06 -14.85
N SER A 22 -24.86 5.36 -15.98
CA SER A 22 -23.74 5.26 -16.91
C SER A 22 -23.33 6.60 -17.52
N ASP A 23 -22.03 6.92 -17.48
CA ASP A 23 -21.21 7.46 -18.59
C ASP A 23 -19.90 8.08 -18.06
N ILE A 24 -18.79 7.35 -18.17
CA ILE A 24 -17.44 7.90 -17.96
C ILE A 24 -16.67 7.77 -19.28
N PRO A 25 -16.19 8.88 -19.87
CA PRO A 25 -15.36 8.82 -21.07
C PRO A 25 -13.93 8.37 -20.73
N VAL A 26 -13.39 7.52 -21.61
CA VAL A 26 -12.01 7.03 -21.60
C VAL A 26 -11.04 8.20 -21.78
N ALA A 27 -10.13 8.40 -20.83
CA ALA A 27 -9.08 9.40 -20.92
C ALA A 27 -7.91 8.89 -21.79
N THR A 28 -7.57 9.69 -22.79
CA THR A 28 -6.47 9.50 -23.73
C THR A 28 -5.13 9.79 -23.06
N VAL A 29 -4.19 8.84 -23.15
CA VAL A 29 -2.81 8.97 -22.67
C VAL A 29 -2.02 9.90 -23.57
N VAL A 30 -1.37 10.91 -22.99
CA VAL A 30 -0.36 11.75 -23.65
C VAL A 30 1.03 11.23 -23.27
N PRO A 31 1.95 10.97 -24.21
CA PRO A 31 3.31 10.58 -23.89
C PRO A 31 4.11 11.81 -23.44
N TYR A 32 4.94 11.66 -22.42
CA TYR A 32 5.96 12.65 -22.04
C TYR A 32 7.33 11.99 -22.09
N ASP A 33 8.23 12.64 -22.83
CA ASP A 33 9.64 12.27 -22.98
C ASP A 33 10.41 12.59 -21.70
N HIS A 34 11.22 11.62 -21.25
CA HIS A 34 12.22 11.83 -20.20
C HIS A 34 13.61 11.60 -20.80
N ASP A 35 14.33 12.70 -21.00
CA ASP A 35 15.77 12.68 -21.23
C ASP A 35 16.46 12.33 -19.90
N HIS A 36 17.11 11.16 -19.88
CA HIS A 36 18.03 10.76 -18.82
C HIS A 36 19.43 11.29 -19.13
N ASP A 37 19.96 12.12 -18.24
CA ASP A 37 21.37 12.47 -18.22
C ASP A 37 22.15 11.41 -17.45
N ASN A 38 23.23 10.95 -18.06
CA ASN A 38 23.96 9.74 -17.76
C ASN A 38 25.32 10.14 -17.18
N THR A 39 25.56 9.85 -15.90
CA THR A 39 26.91 9.97 -15.33
C THR A 39 27.29 8.65 -14.66
N ASN A 40 28.26 7.99 -15.30
CA ASN A 40 29.01 6.87 -14.78
C ASN A 40 29.86 7.35 -13.61
N ASP A 41 29.95 6.54 -12.55
CA ASP A 41 31.19 6.42 -11.79
C ASP A 41 31.39 4.92 -11.46
N ASP A 42 32.48 4.41 -12.00
CA ASP A 42 33.08 3.11 -11.72
C ASP A 42 33.79 3.18 -10.38
N ASP A 43 33.65 2.17 -9.52
CA ASP A 43 34.70 1.78 -8.59
C ASP A 43 34.59 0.27 -8.29
N ASP A 44 35.67 -0.42 -8.65
CA ASP A 44 36.01 -1.78 -8.28
C ASP A 44 36.23 -1.89 -6.76
N ASP A 45 35.79 -2.97 -6.10
CA ASP A 45 36.72 -3.69 -5.23
C ASP A 45 36.30 -5.12 -4.90
N GLU A 46 37.33 -5.95 -4.77
CA GLU A 46 37.34 -7.38 -4.52
C GLU A 46 36.88 -7.72 -3.09
N SER A 47 36.28 -8.91 -2.90
CA SER A 47 36.86 -9.98 -2.06
C SER A 47 35.84 -10.85 -1.30
N SER A 48 36.09 -12.15 -1.41
CA SER A 48 35.98 -13.17 -0.36
C SER A 48 34.61 -13.78 -0.03
N SER A 49 34.50 -14.99 -0.57
CA SER A 49 33.72 -16.12 -0.09
C SER A 49 33.89 -16.43 1.41
N SER A 50 32.80 -16.84 2.04
CA SER A 50 32.81 -17.73 3.19
C SER A 50 31.50 -18.52 3.24
N SER A 51 31.61 -19.80 2.93
CA SER A 51 30.59 -20.82 3.03
C SER A 51 30.48 -21.30 4.48
N SER A 52 29.29 -21.23 5.05
CA SER A 52 28.94 -21.96 6.27
C SER A 52 27.54 -22.53 6.14
N SER A 53 27.52 -23.84 5.95
CA SER A 53 26.35 -24.70 5.96
C SER A 53 25.69 -24.68 7.34
N LEU A 54 24.40 -24.33 7.39
CA LEU A 54 23.54 -24.52 8.55
C LEU A 54 22.36 -25.39 8.13
N SER A 55 22.53 -26.69 8.31
CA SER A 55 21.47 -27.68 8.31
C SER A 55 20.85 -27.74 9.70
N SER A 56 19.69 -27.13 9.87
CA SER A 56 18.86 -27.35 11.06
C SER A 56 17.37 -27.12 10.77
N SER A 57 16.61 -28.19 11.02
CA SER A 57 15.20 -28.22 11.46
C SER A 57 14.09 -27.79 10.47
N LEU A 58 13.80 -28.68 9.52
CA LEU A 58 12.50 -28.81 8.85
C LEU A 58 11.48 -29.47 9.80
N SER A 59 10.80 -28.69 10.65
CA SER A 59 9.60 -29.16 11.37
C SER A 59 8.61 -28.08 11.80
N SER A 60 8.86 -26.80 11.50
CA SER A 60 8.03 -25.68 11.97
C SER A 60 7.20 -24.97 10.88
N SER A 61 7.30 -25.34 9.60
CA SER A 61 6.71 -24.53 8.50
C SER A 61 5.20 -24.70 8.30
N SER A 62 4.59 -25.81 8.75
CA SER A 62 3.18 -26.09 8.41
C SER A 62 2.18 -25.11 9.05
N THR A 63 2.56 -24.48 10.17
CA THR A 63 1.71 -23.49 10.83
C THR A 63 1.82 -22.12 10.14
N SER A 64 3.02 -21.70 9.75
CA SER A 64 3.19 -20.39 9.08
C SER A 64 2.54 -20.36 7.70
N ASP A 65 2.59 -21.46 6.94
CA ASP A 65 2.01 -21.51 5.60
C ASP A 65 0.48 -21.47 5.64
N LYS A 66 -0.12 -22.13 6.64
CA LYS A 66 -1.57 -22.09 6.86
C LYS A 66 -2.04 -20.71 7.28
N ASP A 67 -1.32 -20.07 8.20
CA ASP A 67 -1.63 -18.71 8.67
C ASP A 67 -1.52 -17.69 7.54
N LEU A 68 -0.49 -17.81 6.69
CA LEU A 68 -0.32 -16.99 5.50
C LEU A 68 -1.46 -17.17 4.50
N GLN A 69 -1.86 -18.43 4.24
CA GLN A 69 -2.96 -18.74 3.35
C GLN A 69 -4.29 -18.19 3.88
N GLU A 70 -4.54 -18.29 5.19
CA GLU A 70 -5.72 -17.71 5.84
C GLU A 70 -5.73 -16.17 5.73
N ARG A 71 -4.60 -15.50 5.96
CA ARG A 71 -4.45 -14.05 5.77
C ARG A 71 -4.72 -13.64 4.33
N LEU A 72 -4.12 -14.33 3.36
CA LEU A 72 -4.33 -14.10 1.94
C LEU A 72 -5.80 -14.25 1.56
N GLN A 73 -6.44 -15.35 1.97
CA GLN A 73 -7.86 -15.57 1.67
C GLN A 73 -8.75 -14.51 2.32
N SER A 74 -8.46 -14.12 3.57
CA SER A 74 -9.17 -13.03 4.23
C SER A 74 -9.11 -11.74 3.41
N VAL A 75 -7.92 -11.35 2.94
CA VAL A 75 -7.73 -10.16 2.10
C VAL A 75 -8.47 -10.26 0.76
N LEU A 76 -8.39 -11.40 0.07
CA LEU A 76 -9.05 -11.60 -1.22
C LEU A 76 -10.58 -11.60 -1.13
N HIS A 77 -11.15 -11.98 0.01
CA HIS A 77 -12.60 -11.96 0.24
C HIS A 77 -13.12 -10.64 0.83
N GLN A 78 -12.24 -9.70 1.20
CA GLN A 78 -12.66 -8.39 1.70
C GLN A 78 -13.33 -7.56 0.60
N ARG A 79 -14.39 -6.85 0.99
CA ARG A 79 -14.95 -5.75 0.20
C ARG A 79 -14.03 -4.53 0.28
N ARG A 80 -13.18 -4.38 -0.74
CA ARG A 80 -12.19 -3.30 -0.86
C ARG A 80 -12.64 -2.13 -1.74
N ASP A 81 -13.80 -2.28 -2.38
CA ASP A 81 -14.54 -1.26 -3.13
C ASP A 81 -15.17 -0.17 -2.25
N ILE A 82 -15.02 -0.29 -0.93
CA ILE A 82 -15.55 0.65 0.05
C ILE A 82 -14.43 1.17 0.96
N ILE A 83 -14.55 2.43 1.33
CA ILE A 83 -13.71 3.02 2.39
C ILE A 83 -14.05 2.29 3.71
N ASN A 84 -13.07 1.58 4.27
CA ASN A 84 -13.26 0.80 5.48
C ASN A 84 -12.03 0.87 6.38
N PHE A 85 -12.20 1.48 7.55
CA PHE A 85 -11.16 1.66 8.56
C PHE A 85 -11.28 0.68 9.72
N LYS A 86 -12.15 -0.33 9.65
CA LYS A 86 -12.28 -1.31 10.75
C LYS A 86 -11.04 -2.18 10.94
N GLN A 87 -10.16 -2.23 9.93
CA GLN A 87 -8.94 -3.04 9.91
C GLN A 87 -7.67 -2.19 10.09
N TYR A 88 -7.87 -0.89 10.29
CA TYR A 88 -6.80 0.05 10.60
C TYR A 88 -6.36 -0.16 12.05
N ALA A 89 -5.09 -0.47 12.23
CA ALA A 89 -4.46 -0.58 13.54
C ALA A 89 -3.73 0.72 13.82
N VAL A 90 -4.21 1.49 14.80
CA VAL A 90 -3.58 2.75 15.19
C VAL A 90 -2.27 2.45 15.92
N SER A 91 -1.17 3.06 15.51
CA SER A 91 0.11 2.97 16.23
C SER A 91 0.08 3.74 17.56
N GLU A 92 0.87 3.31 18.54
CA GLU A 92 1.02 4.05 19.80
C GLU A 92 1.56 5.46 19.56
N GLU A 93 2.50 5.59 18.62
CA GLU A 93 3.07 6.86 18.19
C GLU A 93 2.02 7.83 17.64
N HIS A 94 1.10 7.35 16.79
CA HIS A 94 0.00 8.17 16.29
C HIS A 94 -0.93 8.64 17.42
N VAL A 95 -1.23 7.78 18.40
CA VAL A 95 -2.06 8.17 19.54
C VAL A 95 -1.41 9.32 20.33
N GLU A 96 -0.10 9.22 20.60
CA GLU A 96 0.66 10.28 21.27
C GLU A 96 0.65 11.58 20.45
N ARG A 97 0.89 11.47 19.15
CA ARG A 97 0.88 12.59 18.20
C ARG A 97 -0.47 13.29 18.16
N MET A 98 -1.58 12.54 18.11
CA MET A 98 -2.92 13.11 18.15
C MET A 98 -3.23 13.83 19.47
N GLN A 99 -2.68 13.36 20.60
CA GLN A 99 -2.80 14.05 21.89
C GLN A 99 -2.02 15.37 21.90
N GLU A 100 -0.82 15.39 21.31
CA GLU A 100 -0.03 16.62 21.16
C GLU A 100 -0.74 17.62 20.24
N LEU A 101 -1.21 17.17 19.07
CA LEU A 101 -1.98 17.99 18.13
C LEU A 101 -3.25 18.57 18.78
N ALA A 102 -3.95 17.81 19.61
CA ALA A 102 -5.11 18.29 20.37
C ALA A 102 -4.76 19.35 21.41
N GLN A 103 -3.53 19.36 21.95
CA GLN A 103 -3.06 20.42 22.85
C GLN A 103 -2.60 21.66 22.08
N THR A 104 -1.93 21.46 20.95
CA THR A 104 -1.33 22.52 20.13
C THR A 104 -2.37 23.26 19.27
N LEU A 105 -3.38 22.56 18.76
CA LEU A 105 -4.43 23.10 17.90
C LEU A 105 -5.82 22.54 18.27
N PRO A 106 -6.32 22.86 19.48
CA PRO A 106 -7.53 22.25 20.04
C PRO A 106 -8.79 22.51 19.22
N GLU A 107 -8.87 23.62 18.48
CA GLU A 107 -10.00 23.96 17.65
C GLU A 107 -10.19 23.02 16.45
N ILE A 108 -9.12 22.34 16.02
CA ILE A 108 -9.13 21.32 14.96
C ILE A 108 -9.21 19.93 15.58
N PHE A 109 -8.32 19.60 16.52
CA PHE A 109 -8.11 18.22 16.96
C PHE A 109 -8.78 17.85 18.29
N ALA A 110 -9.03 18.80 19.20
CA ALA A 110 -9.71 18.51 20.48
C ALA A 110 -11.25 18.53 20.36
N ASN A 111 -11.80 18.92 19.21
CA ASN A 111 -13.23 19.01 18.99
C ASN A 111 -13.71 18.15 17.79
N PRO A 112 -13.74 16.81 17.95
CA PRO A 112 -14.26 15.92 16.91
C PRO A 112 -15.74 16.16 16.59
N THR A 113 -16.48 16.93 17.40
CA THR A 113 -17.89 17.26 17.13
C THR A 113 -18.08 18.36 16.08
N LYS A 114 -17.05 19.16 15.77
CA LYS A 114 -17.13 20.15 14.68
C LYS A 114 -17.10 19.49 13.30
N THR A 115 -16.42 18.36 13.17
CA THR A 115 -16.38 17.57 11.93
C THR A 115 -15.97 16.14 12.27
N GLN A 116 -16.93 15.32 12.70
CA GLN A 116 -16.71 13.89 12.84
C GLN A 116 -16.25 13.29 11.50
N ARG A 117 -15.50 12.19 11.50
CA ARG A 117 -15.10 11.49 10.26
C ARG A 117 -16.28 11.19 9.33
N THR A 118 -17.43 10.87 9.93
CA THR A 118 -18.74 10.67 9.26
C THR A 118 -19.35 11.94 8.66
N GLN A 119 -18.73 13.10 8.81
CA GLN A 119 -19.17 14.38 8.28
C GLN A 119 -18.15 14.98 7.32
N TRP A 120 -16.93 14.44 7.23
CA TRP A 120 -15.88 14.96 6.35
C TRP A 120 -16.33 15.01 4.90
N PHE A 121 -16.93 13.93 4.39
CA PHE A 121 -17.44 13.85 3.02
C PHE A 121 -18.55 14.86 2.68
N ARG A 122 -19.15 15.53 3.68
CA ARG A 122 -20.15 16.59 3.46
C ARG A 122 -19.55 17.98 3.50
N HIS A 123 -18.27 18.10 3.87
CA HIS A 123 -17.61 19.38 3.98
C HIS A 123 -17.29 19.92 2.58
N PRO A 124 -17.59 21.20 2.28
CA PRO A 124 -17.36 21.78 0.94
C PRO A 124 -15.91 21.67 0.44
N ASN A 125 -14.96 21.61 1.38
CA ASN A 125 -13.53 21.52 1.07
C ASN A 125 -12.99 20.08 0.93
N TYR A 126 -13.78 19.05 1.25
CA TYR A 126 -13.31 17.67 1.25
C TYR A 126 -12.99 17.18 -0.17
N GLU A 127 -13.95 17.31 -1.09
CA GLU A 127 -13.77 16.89 -2.48
C GLU A 127 -12.78 17.79 -3.24
N THR A 128 -12.60 19.04 -2.82
CA THR A 128 -11.79 20.01 -3.57
C THR A 128 -10.29 19.90 -3.32
N ASN A 129 -9.90 19.31 -2.20
CA ASN A 129 -8.50 19.31 -1.77
C ASN A 129 -7.73 18.03 -2.15
N ASN A 130 -8.34 17.16 -2.97
CA ASN A 130 -7.72 15.97 -3.58
C ASN A 130 -6.73 15.23 -2.65
N GLN A 131 -7.26 14.76 -1.53
CA GLN A 131 -6.48 14.11 -0.48
C GLN A 131 -6.36 12.60 -0.75
N MET A 132 -5.30 11.99 -0.24
CA MET A 132 -5.03 10.54 -0.27
C MET A 132 -6.21 9.61 0.12
N PRO A 133 -7.10 9.96 1.08
CA PRO A 133 -8.32 9.21 1.39
C PRO A 133 -9.18 8.78 0.21
N ASN A 134 -9.26 9.60 -0.83
CA ASN A 134 -10.04 9.29 -2.03
C ASN A 134 -9.41 8.18 -2.86
N LEU A 135 -8.14 7.88 -2.64
CA LEU A 135 -7.35 6.91 -3.38
C LEU A 135 -7.21 5.57 -2.64
N HIS A 136 -7.64 5.51 -1.38
CA HIS A 136 -7.58 4.29 -0.56
C HIS A 136 -8.25 3.11 -1.27
N VAL A 137 -9.44 3.33 -1.83
CA VAL A 137 -10.18 2.28 -2.55
C VAL A 137 -9.40 1.81 -3.78
N HIS A 138 -8.82 2.73 -4.54
CA HIS A 138 -8.07 2.40 -5.74
C HIS A 138 -6.86 1.52 -5.40
N TYR A 139 -5.97 1.97 -4.53
CA TYR A 139 -4.74 1.23 -4.22
C TYR A 139 -5.01 -0.11 -3.55
N ARG A 140 -6.03 -0.21 -2.69
CA ARG A 140 -6.43 -1.48 -2.08
C ARG A 140 -6.94 -2.50 -3.10
N LEU A 141 -7.68 -2.04 -4.11
CA LEU A 141 -8.16 -2.90 -5.20
C LEU A 141 -7.00 -3.35 -6.10
N GLU A 142 -6.08 -2.44 -6.43
CA GLU A 142 -4.88 -2.79 -7.19
C GLU A 142 -4.04 -3.85 -6.47
N LEU A 143 -3.82 -3.66 -5.16
CA LEU A 143 -3.08 -4.62 -4.35
C LEU A 143 -3.80 -5.97 -4.20
N GLN A 144 -5.13 -5.96 -4.11
CA GLN A 144 -5.93 -7.19 -4.14
C GLN A 144 -5.76 -7.94 -5.47
N GLY A 145 -5.67 -7.21 -6.58
CA GLY A 145 -5.36 -7.76 -7.90
C GLY A 145 -3.97 -8.41 -7.96
N VAL A 146 -2.95 -7.73 -7.42
CA VAL A 146 -1.58 -8.27 -7.30
C VAL A 146 -1.58 -9.59 -6.51
N LEU A 147 -2.24 -9.62 -5.35
CA LEU A 147 -2.36 -10.83 -4.52
C LEU A 147 -3.11 -11.97 -5.24
N LEU A 148 -4.14 -11.64 -6.02
CA LEU A 148 -4.87 -12.63 -6.83
C LEU A 148 -3.96 -13.25 -7.90
N TYR A 149 -3.15 -12.44 -8.57
CA TYR A 149 -2.18 -12.93 -9.57
C TYR A 149 -1.08 -13.80 -8.94
N LEU A 150 -0.55 -13.40 -7.77
CA LEU A 150 0.43 -14.20 -7.04
C LEU A 150 -0.16 -15.55 -6.58
N GLN A 151 -1.38 -15.55 -6.07
CA GLN A 151 -2.08 -16.80 -5.71
C GLN A 151 -2.29 -17.70 -6.93
N LYS A 152 -2.69 -17.12 -8.06
CA LYS A 152 -2.88 -17.87 -9.31
C LYS A 152 -1.57 -18.50 -9.77
N ALA A 153 -0.46 -17.73 -9.74
CA ALA A 153 0.86 -18.23 -10.07
C ALA A 153 1.28 -19.40 -9.16
N PHE A 154 1.05 -19.28 -7.86
CA PHE A 154 1.35 -20.32 -6.88
C PHE A 154 0.59 -21.63 -7.21
N HIS A 155 -0.73 -21.58 -7.42
CA HIS A 155 -1.51 -22.77 -7.77
C HIS A 155 -1.06 -23.39 -9.10
N GLN A 156 -0.68 -22.58 -10.09
CA GLN A 156 -0.18 -23.06 -11.38
C GLN A 156 1.17 -23.79 -11.22
N LEU A 157 2.06 -23.30 -10.36
CA LEU A 157 3.32 -23.97 -10.02
C LEU A 157 3.09 -25.30 -9.29
N GLU A 158 2.12 -25.37 -8.37
CA GLU A 158 1.77 -26.62 -7.68
C GLU A 158 1.25 -27.70 -8.65
N GLN A 159 0.40 -27.30 -9.61
CA GLN A 159 -0.11 -28.21 -10.63
C GLN A 159 1.01 -28.72 -11.54
N GLN A 160 1.93 -27.85 -11.96
CA GLN A 160 3.07 -28.23 -12.79
C GLN A 160 3.99 -29.24 -12.08
N GLN A 161 4.23 -29.02 -10.78
CA GLN A 161 5.03 -29.94 -9.95
C GLN A 161 4.38 -31.34 -9.85
N GLN A 162 3.05 -31.42 -9.85
CA GLN A 162 2.32 -32.69 -9.78
C GLN A 162 2.21 -33.41 -11.13
N GLN A 163 2.10 -32.68 -12.23
CA GLN A 163 1.79 -33.26 -13.55
C GLN A 163 3.01 -33.62 -14.41
N GLN A 164 4.24 -33.26 -13.99
CA GLN A 164 5.50 -33.54 -14.73
C GLN A 164 5.43 -33.19 -16.23
N HIS A 165 4.64 -32.19 -16.61
CA HIS A 165 4.51 -31.75 -18.00
C HIS A 165 5.35 -30.49 -18.22
N ASP A 166 6.30 -30.60 -19.15
CA ASP A 166 7.05 -29.46 -19.68
C ASP A 166 6.18 -28.78 -20.75
N ASP A 167 5.44 -27.74 -20.34
CA ASP A 167 4.76 -26.84 -21.27
C ASP A 167 5.72 -25.72 -21.67
N GLU A 168 5.81 -25.40 -22.97
CA GLU A 168 6.74 -24.39 -23.52
C GLU A 168 6.41 -22.95 -23.09
N ASN A 169 5.20 -22.70 -22.57
CA ASN A 169 4.83 -21.38 -22.04
C ASN A 169 4.06 -21.53 -20.72
N PRO A 170 4.76 -21.44 -19.57
CA PRO A 170 4.13 -21.67 -18.30
C PRO A 170 3.08 -20.61 -17.97
N ALA A 171 1.84 -21.03 -17.73
CA ALA A 171 0.74 -20.13 -17.39
C ALA A 171 1.01 -19.26 -16.13
N HIS A 172 1.93 -19.70 -15.25
CA HIS A 172 2.38 -18.92 -14.09
C HIS A 172 3.17 -17.67 -14.49
N ALA A 173 3.97 -17.70 -15.56
CA ALA A 173 4.76 -16.56 -16.02
C ALA A 173 3.87 -15.37 -16.41
N SER A 174 2.73 -15.63 -17.04
CA SER A 174 1.75 -14.57 -17.34
C SER A 174 1.15 -13.96 -16.07
N SER A 175 0.86 -14.76 -15.06
CA SER A 175 0.31 -14.27 -13.78
C SER A 175 1.35 -13.41 -13.04
N LEU A 176 2.60 -13.84 -12.99
CA LEU A 176 3.70 -13.08 -12.36
C LEU A 176 3.98 -11.77 -13.11
N LYS A 177 3.96 -11.80 -14.45
CA LYS A 177 4.04 -10.59 -15.27
C LYS A 177 2.92 -9.60 -14.94
N SER A 178 1.66 -10.07 -14.84
CA SER A 178 0.52 -9.22 -14.49
C SER A 178 0.67 -8.61 -13.09
N ALA A 179 1.11 -9.40 -12.10
CA ALA A 179 1.35 -8.90 -10.74
C ALA A 179 2.38 -7.75 -10.73
N TYR A 180 3.52 -7.94 -11.41
CA TYR A 180 4.57 -6.92 -11.50
C TYR A 180 4.08 -5.63 -12.15
N PHE A 181 3.49 -5.70 -13.34
CA PHE A 181 3.06 -4.48 -14.06
C PHE A 181 1.92 -3.76 -13.36
N GLN A 182 1.00 -4.50 -12.72
CA GLN A 182 -0.07 -3.89 -11.94
C GLN A 182 0.48 -3.16 -10.72
N PHE A 183 1.35 -3.81 -9.93
CA PHE A 183 1.95 -3.17 -8.77
C PHE A 183 2.77 -1.93 -9.16
N LYS A 184 3.65 -2.06 -10.16
CA LYS A 184 4.46 -0.95 -10.67
C LYS A 184 3.60 0.24 -11.11
N GLY A 185 2.61 0.01 -11.98
CA GLY A 185 1.76 1.09 -12.48
C GLY A 185 0.93 1.75 -11.37
N SER A 186 0.48 0.96 -10.40
CA SER A 186 -0.23 1.47 -9.22
C SER A 186 0.67 2.37 -8.37
N MET A 187 1.88 1.94 -8.04
CA MET A 187 2.80 2.71 -7.20
C MET A 187 3.30 4.00 -7.87
N GLU A 188 3.52 3.99 -9.18
CA GLU A 188 3.82 5.22 -9.93
C GLU A 188 2.70 6.27 -9.79
N GLY A 189 1.45 5.82 -9.75
CA GLY A 189 0.31 6.69 -9.44
C GLY A 189 0.38 7.22 -8.01
N LEU A 190 0.62 6.33 -7.03
CA LEU A 190 0.68 6.67 -5.61
C LEU A 190 1.73 7.75 -5.33
N HIS A 191 2.92 7.58 -5.91
CA HIS A 191 4.03 8.55 -5.77
C HIS A 191 3.65 9.95 -6.25
N ARG A 192 2.90 10.04 -7.36
CA ARG A 192 2.46 11.36 -7.87
C ARG A 192 1.52 12.05 -6.88
N HIS A 193 0.68 11.29 -6.19
CA HIS A 193 -0.24 11.84 -5.19
C HIS A 193 0.50 12.28 -3.93
N ILE A 194 1.38 11.43 -3.40
CA ILE A 194 2.27 11.77 -2.29
C ILE A 194 3.06 13.05 -2.59
N ALA A 195 3.69 13.13 -3.77
CA ALA A 195 4.46 14.30 -4.17
C ALA A 195 3.60 15.59 -4.25
N VAL A 196 2.33 15.48 -4.65
CA VAL A 196 1.41 16.63 -4.64
C VAL A 196 1.13 17.10 -3.22
N GLU A 197 0.89 16.19 -2.28
CA GLU A 197 0.66 16.56 -0.89
C GLU A 197 1.91 17.17 -0.27
N GLU A 198 3.06 16.53 -0.44
CA GLU A 198 4.34 16.98 0.11
C GLU A 198 4.79 18.35 -0.39
N TRP A 199 4.61 18.63 -1.69
CA TRP A 199 5.10 19.88 -2.30
C TRP A 199 4.07 21.00 -2.31
N LYS A 200 2.77 20.68 -2.24
CA LYS A 200 1.70 21.69 -2.32
C LYS A 200 0.92 21.79 -1.02
N LEU A 201 0.45 20.68 -0.47
CA LEU A 201 -0.53 20.69 0.63
C LEU A 201 0.15 20.93 1.98
N PHE A 202 1.18 20.16 2.32
CA PHE A 202 1.87 20.27 3.61
C PHE A 202 2.51 21.65 3.84
N PRO A 203 3.15 22.30 2.84
CA PRO A 203 3.64 23.66 3.01
C PRO A 203 2.53 24.68 3.32
N VAL A 204 1.34 24.49 2.75
CA VAL A 204 0.18 25.37 3.03
C VAL A 204 -0.32 25.16 4.46
N PHE A 205 -0.36 23.93 4.94
CA PHE A 205 -0.67 23.66 6.35
C PHE A 205 0.35 24.29 7.28
N GLN A 206 1.64 24.10 7.00
CA GLN A 206 2.73 24.67 7.78
C GLN A 206 2.67 26.21 7.82
N LEU A 207 2.30 26.84 6.71
CA LEU A 207 2.13 28.29 6.64
C LEU A 207 0.96 28.79 7.51
N ARG A 208 -0.15 28.05 7.55
CA ARG A 208 -1.35 28.42 8.32
C ARG A 208 -1.26 28.05 9.80
N HIS A 209 -0.59 26.94 10.09
CA HIS A 209 -0.46 26.34 11.40
C HIS A 209 1.03 26.09 11.70
N PRO A 210 1.87 27.14 11.80
CA PRO A 210 3.32 27.00 11.96
C PRO A 210 3.77 26.32 13.26
N GLN A 211 2.85 26.16 14.21
CA GLN A 211 3.07 25.44 15.47
C GLN A 211 3.00 23.92 15.35
N ILE A 212 2.47 23.38 14.25
CA ILE A 212 2.43 21.94 14.02
C ILE A 212 3.70 21.53 13.28
N ASP A 213 4.37 20.48 13.73
CA ASP A 213 5.44 19.85 12.95
C ASP A 213 4.85 18.72 12.10
N LEU A 214 4.94 18.85 10.77
CA LEU A 214 4.49 17.85 9.81
C LEU A 214 5.63 16.96 9.29
N LYS A 215 6.85 17.10 9.83
CA LYS A 215 8.02 16.31 9.40
C LYS A 215 7.76 14.80 9.44
N PHE A 216 6.99 14.34 10.42
CA PHE A 216 6.65 12.92 10.54
C PHE A 216 5.89 12.38 9.32
N LEU A 217 5.05 13.18 8.63
CA LEU A 217 4.32 12.71 7.44
C LEU A 217 5.29 12.34 6.31
N TYR A 218 6.37 13.09 6.16
CA TYR A 218 7.43 12.80 5.20
C TYR A 218 8.22 11.55 5.59
N GLU A 219 8.43 11.32 6.88
CA GLU A 219 9.12 10.15 7.41
C GLU A 219 8.28 8.88 7.19
N ASP A 220 6.98 8.96 7.48
CA ASP A 220 6.02 7.88 7.26
C ASP A 220 5.95 7.50 5.75
N HIS A 221 5.99 8.49 4.84
CA HIS A 221 6.12 8.23 3.40
C HIS A 221 7.43 7.51 3.03
N ALA A 222 8.56 7.92 3.62
CA ALA A 222 9.84 7.30 3.35
C ALA A 222 9.85 5.82 3.78
N ASP A 223 9.22 5.48 4.90
CA ASP A 223 9.07 4.11 5.37
C ASP A 223 8.17 3.28 4.45
N LEU A 224 7.07 3.86 3.97
CA LEU A 224 6.20 3.23 2.97
C LEU A 224 6.98 2.90 1.68
N HIS A 225 7.79 3.85 1.18
CA HIS A 225 8.62 3.66 -0.02
C HIS A 225 9.68 2.55 0.14
N GLN A 226 10.21 2.34 1.35
CA GLN A 226 11.16 1.25 1.60
C GLN A 226 10.51 -0.13 1.45
N ILE A 227 9.30 -0.31 2.02
CA ILE A 227 8.59 -1.59 1.93
C ILE A 227 8.09 -1.81 0.49
N GLU A 228 7.61 -0.76 -0.16
CA GLU A 228 7.26 -0.76 -1.57
C GLU A 228 8.43 -1.23 -2.46
N SER A 229 9.61 -0.65 -2.26
CA SER A 229 10.82 -0.99 -3.03
C SER A 229 11.19 -2.46 -2.88
N LYS A 230 11.09 -3.03 -1.68
CA LYS A 230 11.31 -4.45 -1.42
C LYS A 230 10.33 -5.33 -2.19
N LEU A 231 9.04 -4.97 -2.16
CA LEU A 231 8.00 -5.71 -2.88
C LEU A 231 8.18 -5.61 -4.41
N LEU A 232 8.50 -4.42 -4.92
CA LEU A 232 8.75 -4.20 -6.34
C LEU A 232 9.93 -5.05 -6.84
N GLN A 233 11.04 -5.08 -6.07
CA GLN A 233 12.21 -5.91 -6.38
C GLN A 233 11.87 -7.41 -6.38
N ALA A 234 11.10 -7.88 -5.39
CA ALA A 234 10.66 -9.27 -5.34
C ALA A 234 9.78 -9.65 -6.55
N LEU A 235 8.83 -8.78 -6.92
CA LEU A 235 7.98 -8.98 -8.10
C LEU A 235 8.78 -8.98 -9.41
N LEU A 236 9.76 -8.06 -9.54
CA LEU A 236 10.65 -8.01 -10.70
C LEU A 236 11.46 -9.31 -10.82
N TYR A 237 12.04 -9.77 -9.72
CA TYR A 237 12.78 -11.02 -9.67
C TYR A 237 11.93 -12.23 -10.11
N LEU A 238 10.70 -12.33 -9.62
CA LEU A 238 9.76 -13.39 -10.03
C LEU A 238 9.45 -13.33 -11.53
N TYR A 239 9.18 -12.13 -12.06
CA TYR A 239 8.89 -11.91 -13.47
C TYR A 239 10.06 -12.34 -14.37
N GLU A 240 11.28 -11.89 -14.06
CA GLU A 240 12.48 -12.22 -14.83
C GLU A 240 12.82 -13.71 -14.75
N THR A 241 12.77 -14.29 -13.55
CA THR A 241 13.06 -15.71 -13.32
C THR A 241 12.07 -16.60 -14.06
N SER A 242 10.77 -16.26 -14.03
CA SER A 242 9.73 -17.02 -14.75
C SER A 242 9.91 -17.01 -16.27
N SER A 243 10.58 -16.00 -16.82
CA SER A 243 10.85 -15.88 -18.24
C SER A 243 12.13 -16.61 -18.68
N ALA A 244 13.08 -16.82 -17.76
CA ALA A 244 14.37 -17.45 -18.03
C ALA A 244 14.37 -18.98 -17.81
N LEU A 245 13.23 -19.54 -17.40
CA LEU A 245 13.12 -20.86 -16.79
C LEU A 245 12.99 -21.98 -17.84
N GLY A 246 14.04 -22.78 -18.00
CA GLY A 246 14.12 -23.89 -18.98
C GLY A 246 14.27 -25.31 -18.42
N SER A 247 14.20 -25.55 -17.10
CA SER A 247 14.27 -26.91 -16.54
C SER A 247 13.74 -27.03 -15.10
N GLY A 248 13.15 -28.19 -14.76
CA GLY A 248 12.32 -28.43 -13.56
C GLY A 248 12.97 -28.32 -12.18
N GLY A 249 14.29 -28.09 -12.05
CA GLY A 249 14.95 -27.87 -10.76
C GLY A 249 14.62 -26.50 -10.12
N ILE A 250 14.24 -25.53 -10.93
CA ILE A 250 14.04 -24.13 -10.50
C ILE A 250 12.57 -23.88 -10.07
N VAL A 251 11.64 -24.80 -10.35
CA VAL A 251 10.21 -24.64 -10.04
C VAL A 251 9.92 -24.61 -8.53
N HIS A 252 10.64 -25.42 -7.75
CA HIS A 252 10.50 -25.43 -6.29
C HIS A 252 10.94 -24.10 -5.68
N ASP A 253 12.12 -23.62 -6.07
CA ASP A 253 12.67 -22.35 -5.61
C ASP A 253 11.75 -21.18 -6.00
N LEU A 254 11.23 -21.18 -7.23
CA LEU A 254 10.27 -20.16 -7.67
C LEU A 254 9.01 -20.18 -6.79
N LYS A 255 8.51 -21.35 -6.40
CA LYS A 255 7.33 -21.46 -5.52
C LYS A 255 7.59 -20.82 -4.16
N GLU A 256 8.73 -21.10 -3.53
CA GLU A 256 9.10 -20.48 -2.26
C GLU A 256 9.21 -18.95 -2.37
N GLN A 257 9.78 -18.46 -3.49
CA GLN A 257 9.86 -17.02 -3.76
C GLN A 257 8.49 -16.36 -3.95
N VAL A 258 7.53 -17.06 -4.58
CA VAL A 258 6.14 -16.59 -4.65
C VAL A 258 5.52 -16.48 -3.26
N VAL A 259 5.72 -17.46 -2.39
CA VAL A 259 5.22 -17.43 -0.99
C VAL A 259 5.82 -16.24 -0.23
N GLY A 260 7.14 -16.04 -0.32
CA GLY A 260 7.80 -14.88 0.28
C GLY A 260 7.26 -13.56 -0.24
N THR A 261 6.98 -13.47 -1.55
CA THR A 261 6.42 -12.26 -2.17
C THR A 261 4.96 -12.00 -1.76
N ILE A 262 4.16 -13.06 -1.54
CA ILE A 262 2.82 -12.94 -0.97
C ILE A 262 2.88 -12.34 0.43
N GLN A 263 3.81 -12.80 1.27
CA GLN A 263 3.99 -12.25 2.62
C GLN A 263 4.36 -10.76 2.57
N LEU A 264 5.32 -10.38 1.70
CA LEU A 264 5.69 -8.98 1.50
C LEU A 264 4.50 -8.12 1.02
N ALA A 265 3.68 -8.64 0.10
CA ALA A 265 2.50 -7.94 -0.40
C ALA A 265 1.44 -7.73 0.69
N LEU A 266 1.24 -8.72 1.58
CA LEU A 266 0.33 -8.59 2.72
C LEU A 266 0.85 -7.62 3.78
N ASP A 267 2.18 -7.57 3.99
CA ASP A 267 2.77 -6.63 4.94
C ASP A 267 2.74 -5.21 4.40
N PHE A 268 3.00 -5.03 3.11
CA PHE A 268 2.80 -3.75 2.43
C PHE A 268 1.34 -3.28 2.48
N ASP A 269 0.38 -4.18 2.26
CA ASP A 269 -1.06 -3.87 2.38
C ASP A 269 -1.40 -3.31 3.76
N GLN A 270 -0.92 -3.99 4.81
CA GLN A 270 -1.17 -3.59 6.19
C GLN A 270 -0.51 -2.24 6.51
N GLN A 271 0.73 -2.03 6.07
CA GLN A 271 1.44 -0.77 6.28
C GLN A 271 0.74 0.37 5.53
N LEU A 272 0.38 0.17 4.27
CA LEU A 272 -0.35 1.13 3.47
C LEU A 272 -1.67 1.51 4.16
N MET A 273 -2.45 0.52 4.63
CA MET A 273 -3.69 0.79 5.37
C MET A 273 -3.49 1.54 6.68
N THR A 274 -2.36 1.32 7.35
CA THR A 274 -2.00 2.02 8.59
C THR A 274 -1.64 3.46 8.29
N HIS A 275 -0.69 3.68 7.37
CA HIS A 275 -0.26 4.98 6.90
C HIS A 275 -1.44 5.85 6.45
N LEU A 276 -2.25 5.30 5.54
CA LEU A 276 -3.44 5.97 4.99
C LEU A 276 -4.47 6.33 6.07
N GLY A 277 -4.62 5.49 7.10
CA GLY A 277 -5.54 5.76 8.21
C GLY A 277 -5.04 6.86 9.14
N GLU A 278 -3.75 6.85 9.47
CA GLU A 278 -3.08 7.83 10.35
C GLU A 278 -3.04 9.21 9.69
N GLU A 279 -2.55 9.25 8.46
CA GLU A 279 -2.45 10.47 7.69
C GLU A 279 -3.81 11.15 7.52
N GLU A 280 -4.86 10.39 7.22
CA GLU A 280 -6.22 10.91 7.06
C GLU A 280 -6.72 11.66 8.31
N GLU A 281 -6.42 11.15 9.51
CA GLU A 281 -6.84 11.78 10.76
C GLU A 281 -6.17 13.13 11.02
N ILE A 282 -5.11 13.46 10.29
CA ILE A 282 -4.35 14.70 10.41
C ILE A 282 -4.60 15.61 9.20
N VAL A 283 -4.39 15.09 8.00
CA VAL A 283 -4.48 15.83 6.73
C VAL A 283 -5.91 16.27 6.45
N VAL A 284 -6.93 15.44 6.73
CA VAL A 284 -8.31 15.84 6.45
C VAL A 284 -8.72 17.02 7.31
N PRO A 285 -8.63 16.99 8.66
CA PRO A 285 -9.02 18.14 9.48
C PRO A 285 -8.30 19.44 9.09
N LEU A 286 -7.00 19.39 8.78
CA LEU A 286 -6.24 20.56 8.33
C LEU A 286 -6.75 21.08 6.98
N SER A 287 -7.06 20.19 6.05
CA SER A 287 -7.60 20.58 4.75
C SER A 287 -8.99 21.22 4.86
N LEU A 288 -9.81 20.79 5.82
CA LEU A 288 -11.16 21.34 5.96
C LEU A 288 -11.13 22.82 6.36
N THR A 289 -10.04 23.31 6.97
CA THR A 289 -9.87 24.72 7.33
C THR A 289 -9.36 25.59 6.17
N LEU A 290 -9.03 25.00 5.02
CA LEU A 290 -8.60 25.76 3.85
C LEU A 290 -9.75 26.59 3.28
N GLU A 291 -9.50 27.87 2.98
CA GLU A 291 -10.51 28.72 2.32
C GLU A 291 -10.30 28.68 0.80
N GLY A 292 -11.30 28.16 0.08
CA GLY A 292 -11.28 28.08 -1.39
C GLY A 292 -10.57 26.84 -1.93
N ARG A 293 -10.62 26.66 -3.26
CA ARG A 293 -9.92 25.55 -3.94
C ARG A 293 -8.44 25.89 -4.06
N LEU A 294 -7.57 24.96 -3.66
CA LEU A 294 -6.19 24.95 -4.15
C LEU A 294 -6.25 24.78 -5.67
N LYS A 295 -5.82 25.80 -6.41
CA LYS A 295 -5.71 25.70 -7.88
C LYS A 295 -4.48 24.87 -8.18
N TYR A 296 -4.70 23.66 -8.70
CA TYR A 296 -3.65 22.72 -9.09
C TYR A 296 -3.09 23.00 -10.47
#